data_AF-A0A7E5VSN6-F1
#
_entry.id   AF-A0A7E5VSN6-F1
#
_cell.length_a   1.000
_cell.length_b   1.000
_cell.length_c   1.000
_cell.angle_alpha   90.00
_cell.angle_beta   90.00
_cell.angle_gamma   90.00
#
_symmetry.space_group_name_H-M   'P 1'
#
loop_
_entity.id
_entity.type
_entity.pdbx_description
1 polymer ?
#
loop_
_entity_poly.entity_id
_entity_poly.type
_entity_poly.pdbx_seq_one_letter_code
_entity_poly.pdbx_strand_id
1 'polypeptide(L)'
;MRRVTKKLLIFVLGLLFTFIYCEFLVYYVVAGQCSWPTIEQPHNDSEVLKAFILADTHLLGPRKGHWLDKWRREWQMHQAFEAIMMIHKPDVVFVLGDLFDEGEWSNDIQFKDYVDRFHRLFPIPDETLMYVVAGNHDIGFHNNIRMGSDRRFTKQLNSTAVQFITLKDSHFVMINSMAMEGDSCSLCTKARNEIIKVGGVLKCSENPDFCYEGIKKVRYSRPILMQHFPLYRKSDETCTEPDAPPLSIRNKPFRLKIDALSKEATDYLVSRLKPRVVFGGHTHHGCLQHHEYRTSESSSLPLNFYEYSVPSFSWRNRPDPKYMLVTITPSSYSVNKCGLPKETTIAVTAVIMIVVVLWFSIRPKRFGR
;
A
#
# COMPACT_ATOMS: atom_id res chain seq x y z
N MET A 1 14.67 -54.09 6.28
CA MET A 1 13.40 -53.36 6.01
C MET A 1 13.14 -52.19 6.96
N ARG A 2 12.81 -52.39 8.25
CA ARG A 2 12.40 -51.31 9.20
C ARG A 2 13.28 -50.05 9.23
N ARG A 3 14.60 -50.19 9.04
CA ARG A 3 15.57 -49.08 9.03
C ARG A 3 15.55 -48.25 7.74
N VAL A 4 15.41 -48.91 6.58
CA VAL A 4 15.27 -48.25 5.28
C VAL A 4 13.96 -47.46 5.26
N THR A 5 12.89 -48.06 5.78
CA THR A 5 11.59 -47.41 5.97
C THR A 5 11.67 -46.16 6.84
N LYS A 6 12.43 -46.20 7.96
CA LYS A 6 12.60 -45.02 8.83
C LYS A 6 13.36 -43.88 8.16
N LYS A 7 14.43 -44.18 7.42
CA LYS A 7 15.20 -43.14 6.69
C LYS A 7 14.39 -42.52 5.56
N LEU A 8 13.67 -43.34 4.81
CA LEU A 8 12.75 -42.88 3.78
C LEU A 8 11.65 -41.98 4.37
N LEU A 9 11.09 -42.36 5.52
CA LEU A 9 10.09 -41.55 6.21
C LEU A 9 10.63 -40.18 6.64
N ILE A 10 11.84 -40.12 7.23
CA ILE A 10 12.47 -38.86 7.60
C ILE A 10 12.71 -37.98 6.37
N PHE A 11 13.17 -38.57 5.27
CA PHE A 11 13.39 -37.86 4.02
C PHE A 11 12.09 -37.22 3.50
N VAL A 12 11.03 -38.03 3.38
CA VAL A 12 9.73 -37.57 2.87
C VAL A 12 9.11 -36.51 3.78
N LEU A 13 9.10 -36.73 5.10
CA LEU A 13 8.58 -35.76 6.06
C LEU A 13 9.42 -34.47 6.07
N GLY A 14 10.74 -34.58 5.92
CA GLY A 14 11.64 -33.44 5.84
C GLY A 14 11.40 -32.60 4.59
N LEU A 15 11.23 -33.22 3.43
CA LEU A 15 10.87 -32.50 2.20
C LEU A 15 9.50 -31.84 2.31
N LEU A 16 8.51 -32.55 2.87
CA LEU A 16 7.17 -32.00 3.11
C LEU A 16 7.24 -30.79 4.05
N PHE A 17 7.99 -30.87 5.14
CA PHE A 17 8.18 -29.76 6.07
C PHE A 17 8.86 -28.56 5.39
N THR A 18 9.93 -28.78 4.61
CA THR A 18 10.57 -27.70 3.86
C THR A 18 9.60 -27.00 2.93
N PHE A 19 8.78 -27.76 2.19
CA PHE A 19 7.74 -27.20 1.32
C PHE A 19 6.73 -26.36 2.12
N ILE A 20 6.17 -26.92 3.19
CA ILE A 20 5.19 -26.22 4.05
C ILE A 20 5.80 -24.95 4.65
N TYR A 21 7.05 -25.02 5.11
CA TYR A 21 7.72 -23.86 5.70
C TYR A 21 7.92 -22.74 4.67
N CYS A 22 8.49 -23.06 3.51
CA CYS A 22 8.84 -22.09 2.48
C CYS A 22 7.63 -21.50 1.74
N GLU A 23 6.54 -22.25 1.59
CA GLU A 23 5.33 -21.77 0.89
C GLU A 23 4.28 -21.18 1.83
N PHE A 24 4.31 -21.47 3.14
CA PHE A 24 3.28 -21.04 4.08
C PHE A 24 3.86 -20.42 5.35
N LEU A 25 4.59 -21.18 6.18
CA LEU A 25 4.94 -20.73 7.54
C LEU A 25 5.87 -19.51 7.57
N VAL A 26 6.75 -19.37 6.58
CA VAL A 26 7.69 -18.24 6.50
C VAL A 26 6.99 -16.89 6.50
N TYR A 27 5.80 -16.78 5.90
CA TYR A 27 5.02 -15.54 5.86
C TYR A 27 4.53 -15.14 7.26
N TYR A 28 4.07 -16.11 8.05
CA TYR A 28 3.67 -15.89 9.44
C TYR A 28 4.85 -15.53 10.34
N VAL A 29 6.01 -16.18 10.13
CA VAL A 29 7.24 -15.86 10.87
C VAL A 29 7.67 -14.42 10.59
N VAL A 30 7.69 -14.00 9.33
CA VAL A 30 8.14 -12.65 8.96
C VAL A 30 7.11 -11.58 9.37
N ALA A 31 5.82 -11.80 9.17
CA ALA A 31 4.80 -10.87 9.63
C ALA A 31 4.82 -10.70 11.17
N GLY A 32 5.03 -11.79 11.92
CA GLY A 32 5.16 -11.76 13.38
C GLY A 32 6.40 -11.03 13.92
N GLN A 33 7.39 -10.73 13.07
CA GLN A 33 8.55 -9.90 13.44
C GLN A 33 8.25 -8.40 13.40
N CYS A 34 7.11 -8.00 12.83
CA CYS A 34 6.65 -6.62 12.87
C CYS A 34 5.60 -6.43 13.97
N SER A 35 5.44 -5.20 14.45
CA SER A 35 4.44 -4.87 15.46
C SER A 35 3.77 -3.54 15.13
N TRP A 36 2.57 -3.35 15.65
CA TRP A 36 1.91 -2.05 15.64
C TRP A 36 2.80 -1.01 16.33
N PRO A 37 3.09 0.14 15.68
CA PRO A 37 3.85 1.20 16.33
C PRO A 37 3.02 1.84 17.44
N THR A 38 3.67 2.29 18.51
CA THR A 38 2.99 2.93 19.64
C THR A 38 2.90 4.44 19.43
N ILE A 39 1.82 5.04 19.93
CA ILE A 39 1.68 6.50 20.08
C ILE A 39 1.77 6.78 21.58
N GLU A 40 2.62 7.73 21.97
CA GLU A 40 2.69 8.17 23.36
C GLU A 40 1.40 8.93 23.72
N GLN A 41 0.71 8.49 24.78
CA GLN A 41 -0.52 9.07 25.32
C GLN A 41 -1.76 9.04 24.39
N PRO A 42 -2.35 7.86 24.11
CA PRO A 42 -3.71 7.84 23.60
C PRO A 42 -4.65 8.40 24.68
N HIS A 43 -5.37 9.50 24.40
CA HIS A 43 -6.39 10.03 25.32
C HIS A 43 -7.48 8.98 25.61
N ASN A 44 -7.74 8.09 24.65
CA ASN A 44 -8.70 7.00 24.75
C ASN A 44 -8.33 5.88 23.76
N ASP A 45 -8.17 4.65 24.25
CA ASP A 45 -7.85 3.48 23.42
C ASP A 45 -8.92 3.17 22.36
N SER A 46 -10.19 3.57 22.60
CA SER A 46 -11.26 3.37 21.61
C SER A 46 -11.10 4.24 20.36
N GLU A 47 -10.30 5.31 20.42
CA GLU A 47 -9.99 6.19 19.28
C GLU A 47 -8.80 5.69 18.45
N VAL A 48 -8.09 4.66 18.93
CA VAL A 48 -6.92 4.12 18.23
C VAL A 48 -7.37 3.28 17.04
N LEU A 49 -7.03 3.75 15.84
CA LEU A 49 -7.24 3.06 14.57
C LEU A 49 -5.94 2.39 14.12
N LYS A 50 -6.02 1.10 13.79
CA LYS A 50 -4.93 0.29 13.25
C LYS A 50 -5.11 0.10 11.75
N ALA A 51 -4.35 0.84 10.97
CA ALA A 51 -4.40 0.81 9.51
C ALA A 51 -3.25 -0.02 8.92
N PHE A 52 -3.60 -0.96 8.05
CA PHE A 52 -2.66 -1.68 7.20
C PHE A 52 -2.66 -1.03 5.81
N ILE A 53 -1.50 -0.53 5.36
CA ILE A 53 -1.35 0.16 4.08
C ILE A 53 -0.42 -0.63 3.17
N LEU A 54 -0.87 -0.91 1.94
CA LEU A 54 -0.08 -1.51 0.87
C LEU A 54 -0.27 -0.74 -0.44
N ALA A 55 0.61 -0.98 -1.41
CA ALA A 55 0.57 -0.35 -2.74
C ALA A 55 1.11 -1.30 -3.80
N ASP A 56 0.80 -1.02 -5.07
CA ASP A 56 1.48 -1.59 -6.23
C ASP A 56 1.48 -3.13 -6.20
N THR A 57 0.29 -3.72 -6.11
CA THR A 57 0.11 -5.18 -6.13
C THR A 57 0.31 -5.76 -7.53
N HIS A 58 0.04 -4.99 -8.59
CA HIS A 58 0.40 -5.33 -9.97
C HIS A 58 -0.06 -6.74 -10.39
N LEU A 59 -1.36 -7.03 -10.19
CA LEU A 59 -1.95 -8.31 -10.60
C LEU A 59 -1.79 -8.51 -12.11
N LEU A 60 -1.23 -9.67 -12.49
CA LEU A 60 -0.84 -9.93 -13.87
C LEU A 60 -2.02 -9.99 -14.83
N GLY A 61 -1.88 -9.33 -15.96
CA GLY A 61 -2.93 -9.26 -16.97
C GLY A 61 -2.91 -10.38 -17.99
N PRO A 62 -4.02 -10.54 -18.72
CA PRO A 62 -4.16 -11.58 -19.71
C PRO A 62 -3.30 -11.36 -20.96
N ARG A 63 -2.71 -10.18 -21.19
CA ARG A 63 -1.97 -9.88 -22.43
C ARG A 63 -0.48 -10.16 -22.33
N LYS A 64 0.20 -9.61 -21.33
CA LYS A 64 1.65 -9.71 -21.13
C LYS A 64 2.01 -10.60 -19.94
N GLY A 65 1.04 -11.03 -19.14
CA GLY A 65 1.27 -11.86 -17.97
C GLY A 65 1.66 -13.29 -18.35
N HIS A 66 2.82 -13.76 -17.89
CA HIS A 66 3.20 -15.16 -17.99
C HIS A 66 2.59 -15.97 -16.85
N TRP A 67 2.08 -17.18 -17.13
CA TRP A 67 1.34 -17.99 -16.16
C TRP A 67 2.16 -18.38 -14.92
N LEU A 68 3.45 -18.72 -15.08
CA LEU A 68 4.34 -19.03 -13.95
C LEU A 68 4.57 -17.82 -13.05
N ASP A 69 4.79 -16.65 -13.66
CA ASP A 69 4.99 -15.41 -12.91
C ASP A 69 3.71 -15.07 -12.17
N LYS A 70 2.57 -15.17 -12.85
CA LYS A 70 1.25 -14.92 -12.24
C LYS A 70 1.04 -15.81 -11.03
N TRP A 71 1.22 -17.12 -11.19
CA TRP A 71 1.09 -18.08 -10.10
C TRP A 71 2.03 -17.73 -8.94
N ARG A 72 3.32 -17.47 -9.20
CA ARG A 72 4.30 -17.25 -8.13
C ARG A 72 4.11 -15.93 -7.39
N ARG A 73 3.85 -14.83 -8.10
CA ARG A 73 3.68 -13.49 -7.51
C ARG A 73 2.34 -13.36 -6.79
N GLU A 74 1.25 -13.84 -7.40
CA GLU A 74 -0.07 -13.81 -6.76
C GLU A 74 -0.12 -14.74 -5.53
N TRP A 75 0.52 -15.91 -5.59
CA TRP A 75 0.67 -16.78 -4.42
C TRP A 75 1.43 -16.08 -3.28
N GLN A 76 2.56 -15.42 -3.58
CA GLN A 76 3.29 -14.66 -2.56
C GLN A 76 2.44 -13.59 -1.90
N MET A 77 1.73 -12.79 -2.69
CA MET A 77 0.92 -11.71 -2.16
C MET A 77 -0.23 -12.25 -1.30
N HIS A 78 -0.90 -13.32 -1.75
CA HIS A 78 -1.96 -13.96 -1.00
C HIS A 78 -1.48 -14.47 0.36
N GLN A 79 -0.39 -15.25 0.37
CA GLN A 79 0.16 -15.82 1.60
C GLN A 79 0.66 -14.73 2.58
N ALA A 80 1.27 -13.66 2.05
CA ALA A 80 1.67 -12.53 2.85
C ALA A 80 0.47 -11.79 3.45
N PHE A 81 -0.56 -11.52 2.65
CA PHE A 81 -1.75 -10.80 3.10
C PHE A 81 -2.51 -11.57 4.17
N GLU A 82 -2.76 -12.87 3.95
CA GLU A 82 -3.37 -13.77 4.94
C GLU A 82 -2.61 -13.75 6.28
N ALA A 83 -1.29 -13.90 6.24
CA ALA A 83 -0.46 -13.88 7.45
C ALA A 83 -0.56 -12.54 8.20
N ILE A 84 -0.52 -11.42 7.47
CA ILE A 84 -0.65 -10.07 8.04
C ILE A 84 -2.02 -9.87 8.69
N MET A 85 -3.09 -10.25 7.97
CA MET A 85 -4.46 -10.15 8.47
C MET A 85 -4.66 -10.98 9.74
N MET A 86 -4.15 -12.22 9.76
CA MET A 86 -4.26 -13.12 10.91
C MET A 86 -3.49 -12.62 12.13
N ILE A 87 -2.27 -12.13 11.94
CA ILE A 87 -1.38 -11.72 13.03
C ILE A 87 -1.75 -10.34 13.57
N HIS A 88 -1.96 -9.37 12.68
CA HIS A 88 -2.09 -7.97 13.08
C HIS A 88 -3.53 -7.52 13.28
N LYS A 89 -4.51 -8.16 12.62
CA LYS A 89 -5.94 -7.86 12.72
C LYS A 89 -6.24 -6.35 12.60
N PRO A 90 -5.92 -5.73 11.45
CA PRO A 90 -6.13 -4.29 11.25
C PRO A 90 -7.63 -3.94 11.24
N ASP A 91 -7.96 -2.73 11.69
CA ASP A 91 -9.31 -2.17 11.58
C ASP A 91 -9.66 -1.82 10.12
N VAL A 92 -8.64 -1.39 9.36
CA VAL A 92 -8.80 -0.93 7.97
C VAL A 92 -7.57 -1.25 7.12
N VAL A 93 -7.81 -1.59 5.86
CA VAL A 93 -6.81 -1.78 4.82
C VAL A 93 -6.92 -0.67 3.77
N PHE A 94 -5.79 -0.04 3.45
CA PHE A 94 -5.70 0.93 2.35
C PHE A 94 -4.78 0.39 1.25
N VAL A 95 -5.27 0.39 0.00
CA VAL A 95 -4.49 -0.03 -1.18
C VAL A 95 -4.25 1.17 -2.10
N LEU A 96 -2.98 1.57 -2.23
CA LEU A 96 -2.58 2.83 -2.87
C LEU A 96 -2.28 2.69 -4.37
N GLY A 97 -3.26 2.19 -5.13
CA GLY A 97 -3.20 2.14 -6.58
C GLY A 97 -2.31 1.06 -7.17
N ASP A 98 -2.39 0.94 -8.49
CA ASP A 98 -1.76 -0.10 -9.30
C ASP A 98 -2.10 -1.49 -8.75
N LEU A 99 -3.41 -1.71 -8.64
CA LEU A 99 -3.96 -3.01 -8.29
C LEU A 99 -3.68 -4.00 -9.43
N PHE A 100 -3.79 -3.54 -10.68
CA PHE A 100 -3.70 -4.37 -11.87
C PHE A 100 -2.62 -3.84 -12.81
N ASP A 101 -1.85 -4.73 -13.44
CA ASP A 101 -0.84 -4.36 -14.44
C ASP A 101 -1.42 -3.77 -15.73
N GLU A 102 -2.61 -4.25 -16.11
CA GLU A 102 -3.24 -4.02 -17.40
C GLU A 102 -4.69 -3.54 -17.26
N GLY A 103 -5.04 -2.94 -16.11
CA GLY A 103 -6.38 -2.43 -15.84
C GLY A 103 -6.81 -1.40 -16.88
N GLU A 104 -5.90 -0.51 -17.26
CA GLU A 104 -6.11 0.53 -18.26
C GLU A 104 -6.41 -0.05 -19.66
N TRP A 105 -5.93 -1.25 -19.95
CA TRP A 105 -6.09 -1.90 -21.24
C TRP A 105 -7.24 -2.90 -21.29
N SER A 106 -7.81 -3.24 -20.13
CA SER A 106 -8.87 -4.24 -20.00
C SER A 106 -10.22 -3.70 -20.45
N ASN A 107 -11.03 -4.58 -21.06
CA ASN A 107 -12.45 -4.32 -21.25
C ASN A 107 -13.25 -4.60 -19.96
N ASP A 108 -14.55 -4.35 -19.95
CA ASP A 108 -15.37 -4.44 -18.75
C ASP A 108 -15.42 -5.85 -18.13
N ILE A 109 -15.39 -6.89 -18.96
CA ILE A 109 -15.40 -8.29 -18.53
C ILE A 109 -14.04 -8.65 -17.92
N GLN A 110 -12.95 -8.31 -18.60
CA GLN A 110 -11.58 -8.54 -18.13
C GLN A 110 -11.30 -7.80 -16.83
N PHE A 111 -11.76 -6.55 -16.73
CA PHE A 111 -11.60 -5.75 -15.53
C PHE A 111 -12.42 -6.30 -14.36
N LYS A 112 -13.62 -6.82 -14.62
CA LYS A 112 -14.40 -7.52 -13.59
C LYS A 112 -13.69 -8.78 -13.08
N ASP A 113 -13.14 -9.62 -13.96
CA ASP A 113 -12.34 -10.79 -13.52
C ASP A 113 -11.13 -10.37 -12.69
N TYR A 114 -10.48 -9.26 -13.07
CA TYR A 114 -9.41 -8.66 -12.29
C TYR A 114 -9.84 -8.29 -10.87
N VAL A 115 -10.96 -7.59 -10.73
CA VAL A 115 -11.52 -7.19 -9.42
C VAL A 115 -11.94 -8.41 -8.61
N ASP A 116 -12.64 -9.37 -9.22
CA ASP A 116 -13.05 -10.62 -8.55
C ASP A 116 -11.81 -11.41 -8.09
N ARG A 117 -10.73 -11.42 -8.87
CA ARG A 117 -9.46 -12.04 -8.48
C ARG A 117 -8.73 -11.28 -7.37
N PHE A 118 -8.72 -9.96 -7.41
CA PHE A 118 -8.16 -9.13 -6.34
C PHE A 118 -8.82 -9.45 -4.99
N HIS A 119 -10.15 -9.47 -4.92
CA HIS A 119 -10.84 -9.81 -3.68
C HIS A 119 -10.60 -11.26 -3.21
N ARG A 120 -10.37 -12.21 -4.12
CA ARG A 120 -9.97 -13.58 -3.74
C ARG A 120 -8.55 -13.66 -3.17
N LEU A 121 -7.62 -12.86 -3.69
CA LEU A 121 -6.23 -12.86 -3.25
C LEU A 121 -6.02 -12.06 -1.95
N PHE A 122 -6.84 -11.03 -1.72
CA PHE A 122 -6.78 -10.15 -0.56
C PHE A 122 -8.09 -10.19 0.25
N PRO A 123 -8.46 -11.35 0.82
CA PRO A 123 -9.72 -11.48 1.55
C PRO A 123 -9.68 -10.77 2.90
N ILE A 124 -10.71 -10.01 3.21
CA ILE A 124 -10.88 -9.32 4.50
C ILE A 124 -12.05 -9.93 5.28
N PRO A 125 -11.99 -9.98 6.61
CA PRO A 125 -13.15 -10.31 7.44
C PRO A 125 -14.18 -9.18 7.41
N ASP A 126 -15.44 -9.49 7.74
CA ASP A 126 -16.56 -8.55 7.64
C ASP A 126 -16.38 -7.28 8.50
N GLU A 127 -15.61 -7.36 9.59
CA GLU A 127 -15.34 -6.24 10.49
C GLU A 127 -14.22 -5.31 10.00
N THR A 128 -13.39 -5.74 9.04
CA THR A 128 -12.32 -4.93 8.47
C THR A 128 -12.80 -4.22 7.21
N LEU A 129 -12.51 -2.93 7.10
CA LEU A 129 -12.82 -2.16 5.89
C LEU A 129 -11.64 -2.17 4.92
N MET A 130 -11.90 -2.19 3.61
CA MET A 130 -10.87 -1.99 2.58
C MET A 130 -11.23 -0.80 1.70
N TYR A 131 -10.28 0.13 1.55
CA TYR A 131 -10.41 1.25 0.63
C TYR A 131 -9.25 1.29 -0.35
N VAL A 132 -9.55 1.60 -1.61
CA VAL A 132 -8.58 1.62 -2.69
C VAL A 132 -8.58 2.98 -3.39
N VAL A 133 -7.43 3.45 -3.82
CA VAL A 133 -7.31 4.53 -4.82
C VAL A 133 -6.85 3.95 -6.15
N ALA A 134 -7.20 4.60 -7.25
CA ALA A 134 -6.70 4.21 -8.57
C ALA A 134 -5.22 4.58 -8.73
N GLY A 135 -4.46 3.71 -9.38
CA GLY A 135 -3.15 4.01 -9.95
C GLY A 135 -3.17 4.11 -11.48
N ASN A 136 -2.04 4.48 -12.08
CA ASN A 136 -1.97 4.69 -13.53
C ASN A 136 -2.12 3.40 -14.32
N HIS A 137 -1.73 2.24 -13.80
CA HIS A 137 -1.96 0.97 -14.48
C HIS A 137 -3.43 0.52 -14.41
N ASP A 138 -4.21 1.04 -13.45
CA ASP A 138 -5.61 0.70 -13.29
C ASP A 138 -6.52 1.41 -14.31
N ILE A 139 -6.24 2.69 -14.60
CA ILE A 139 -7.11 3.53 -15.45
C ILE A 139 -6.38 4.30 -16.57
N GLY A 140 -5.04 4.34 -16.53
CA GLY A 140 -4.17 5.07 -17.45
C GLY A 140 -3.56 6.32 -16.82
N PHE A 141 -2.38 6.73 -17.32
CA PHE A 141 -1.88 8.09 -17.07
C PHE A 141 -2.89 9.12 -17.58
N HIS A 142 -2.93 10.31 -16.97
CA HIS A 142 -3.95 11.33 -17.24
C HIS A 142 -4.29 11.51 -18.74
N ASN A 143 -3.29 11.77 -19.59
CA ASN A 143 -3.47 11.99 -21.03
C ASN A 143 -3.91 10.74 -21.82
N ASN A 144 -3.81 9.56 -21.20
CA ASN A 144 -4.10 8.25 -21.78
C ASN A 144 -5.26 7.52 -21.07
N ILE A 145 -5.98 8.18 -20.15
CA ILE A 145 -7.16 7.60 -19.52
C ILE A 145 -8.17 7.27 -20.61
N ARG A 146 -8.41 5.97 -20.82
CA ARG A 146 -9.39 5.53 -21.82
C ARG A 146 -10.79 5.87 -21.38
N MET A 147 -11.65 6.19 -22.34
CA MET A 147 -13.04 6.53 -22.10
C MET A 147 -13.73 5.45 -21.27
N GLY A 148 -14.24 5.83 -20.10
CA GLY A 148 -14.98 4.94 -19.20
C GLY A 148 -14.12 4.09 -18.26
N SER A 149 -12.79 4.11 -18.36
CA SER A 149 -11.91 3.39 -17.42
C SER A 149 -12.06 3.89 -15.99
N ASP A 150 -12.10 5.22 -15.80
CA ASP A 150 -12.34 5.86 -14.50
C ASP A 150 -13.71 5.44 -13.92
N ARG A 151 -14.77 5.55 -14.73
CA ARG A 151 -16.13 5.19 -14.33
C ARG A 151 -16.25 3.71 -13.97
N ARG A 152 -15.59 2.84 -14.74
CA ARG A 152 -15.57 1.40 -14.48
C ARG A 152 -14.86 1.08 -13.18
N PHE A 153 -13.69 1.68 -12.95
CA PHE A 153 -12.94 1.53 -11.71
C PHE A 153 -13.80 1.96 -10.52
N THR A 154 -14.40 3.16 -10.58
CA THR A 154 -15.32 3.64 -9.54
C THR A 154 -16.49 2.70 -9.31
N LYS A 155 -17.12 2.17 -10.37
CA LYS A 155 -18.27 1.28 -10.25
C LYS A 155 -17.93 -0.05 -9.57
N GLN A 156 -16.77 -0.64 -9.89
CA GLN A 156 -16.41 -1.98 -9.40
C GLN A 156 -15.74 -1.95 -8.02
N LEU A 157 -15.00 -0.88 -7.71
CA LEU A 157 -14.20 -0.78 -6.49
C LEU A 157 -14.68 0.31 -5.51
N ASN A 158 -15.84 0.93 -5.81
CA ASN A 158 -16.41 2.04 -5.04
C ASN A 158 -15.41 3.18 -4.77
N SER A 159 -14.52 3.45 -5.73
CA SER A 159 -13.44 4.42 -5.59
C SER A 159 -13.64 5.61 -6.52
N THR A 160 -14.16 6.71 -5.97
CA THR A 160 -14.41 7.95 -6.70
C THR A 160 -13.12 8.75 -6.91
N ALA A 161 -13.21 9.87 -7.63
CA ALA A 161 -12.07 10.77 -7.83
C ALA A 161 -11.50 11.31 -6.51
N VAL A 162 -12.38 11.56 -5.52
CA VAL A 162 -12.04 11.99 -4.16
C VAL A 162 -13.03 11.35 -3.18
N GLN A 163 -12.53 10.68 -2.14
CA GLN A 163 -13.33 10.12 -1.05
C GLN A 163 -12.94 10.79 0.26
N PHE A 164 -13.95 11.16 1.06
CA PHE A 164 -13.74 11.67 2.41
C PHE A 164 -14.34 10.71 3.43
N ILE A 165 -13.45 10.04 4.17
CA ILE A 165 -13.81 8.95 5.09
C ILE A 165 -13.42 9.38 6.50
N THR A 166 -14.29 9.08 7.46
CA THR A 166 -14.01 9.27 8.89
C THR A 166 -14.06 7.93 9.59
N LEU A 167 -12.96 7.52 10.23
CA LEU A 167 -12.86 6.30 11.02
C LEU A 167 -12.28 6.66 12.39
N LYS A 168 -12.99 6.32 13.48
CA LYS A 168 -12.58 6.65 14.86
C LYS A 168 -12.13 8.13 15.00
N ASP A 169 -12.96 9.05 14.51
CA ASP A 169 -12.70 10.51 14.44
C ASP A 169 -11.45 10.94 13.66
N SER A 170 -10.74 10.02 13.00
CA SER A 170 -9.63 10.32 12.10
C SER A 170 -10.14 10.47 10.67
N HIS A 171 -9.69 11.52 9.99
CA HIS A 171 -10.16 11.87 8.65
C HIS A 171 -9.16 11.44 7.58
N PHE A 172 -9.67 10.81 6.53
CA PHE A 172 -8.91 10.39 5.36
C PHE A 172 -9.47 11.06 4.12
N VAL A 173 -8.59 11.64 3.32
CA VAL A 173 -8.90 12.16 1.99
C VAL A 173 -8.18 11.28 0.99
N MET A 174 -8.92 10.44 0.27
CA MET A 174 -8.37 9.54 -0.73
C MET A 174 -8.54 10.15 -2.11
N ILE A 175 -7.46 10.33 -2.86
CA ILE A 175 -7.46 11.06 -4.12
C ILE A 175 -6.96 10.18 -5.26
N ASN A 176 -7.71 10.18 -6.36
CA ASN A 176 -7.23 9.70 -7.64
C ASN A 176 -6.21 10.71 -8.20
N SER A 177 -4.93 10.38 -8.11
CA SER A 177 -3.82 11.25 -8.52
C SER A 177 -3.88 11.67 -9.99
N MET A 178 -4.44 10.84 -10.87
CA MET A 178 -4.56 11.16 -12.30
C MET A 178 -5.62 12.24 -12.58
N ALA A 179 -6.45 12.58 -11.58
CA ALA A 179 -7.34 13.73 -11.63
C ALA A 179 -6.63 15.07 -11.30
N MET A 180 -5.38 15.02 -10.83
CA MET A 180 -4.62 16.20 -10.36
C MET A 180 -3.70 16.81 -11.44
N GLU A 181 -4.06 16.66 -12.72
CA GLU A 181 -3.29 17.22 -13.85
C GLU A 181 -3.27 18.76 -13.87
N GLY A 182 -4.31 19.38 -13.31
CA GLY A 182 -4.50 20.83 -13.29
C GLY A 182 -5.31 21.38 -14.48
N ASP A 183 -5.84 20.52 -15.35
CA ASP A 183 -6.70 20.94 -16.47
C ASP A 183 -8.20 20.96 -16.09
N SER A 184 -9.08 21.13 -17.08
CA SER A 184 -10.54 21.16 -16.89
C SER A 184 -11.25 19.89 -17.37
N CYS A 185 -10.55 18.75 -17.40
CA CYS A 185 -11.15 17.47 -17.75
C CYS A 185 -12.33 17.12 -16.82
N SER A 186 -13.26 16.25 -17.25
CA SER A 186 -14.43 15.89 -16.41
C SER A 186 -14.03 15.28 -15.07
N LEU A 187 -13.04 14.37 -15.07
CA LEU A 187 -12.51 13.74 -13.86
C LEU A 187 -11.86 14.78 -12.92
N CYS A 188 -11.09 15.70 -13.49
CA CYS A 188 -10.33 16.74 -12.82
C CYS A 188 -11.24 17.80 -12.18
N THR A 189 -12.27 18.22 -12.92
CA THR A 189 -13.29 19.15 -12.44
C THR A 189 -14.12 18.53 -11.31
N LYS A 190 -14.49 17.25 -11.44
CA LYS A 190 -15.15 16.51 -10.34
C LYS A 190 -14.25 16.46 -9.10
N ALA A 191 -12.99 16.08 -9.25
CA ALA A 191 -12.06 16.00 -8.13
C ALA A 191 -11.86 17.37 -7.44
N ARG A 192 -11.67 18.43 -8.23
CA ARG A 192 -11.55 19.81 -7.71
C ARG A 192 -12.78 20.22 -6.90
N ASN A 193 -13.98 19.95 -7.41
CA ASN A 193 -15.22 20.28 -6.72
C ASN A 193 -15.36 19.51 -5.39
N GLU A 194 -15.01 18.23 -5.38
CA GLU A 194 -15.03 17.43 -4.14
C GLU A 194 -13.96 17.89 -3.14
N ILE A 195 -12.74 18.23 -3.59
CA ILE A 195 -11.69 18.80 -2.71
C ILE A 195 -12.15 20.12 -2.09
N ILE A 196 -12.85 20.98 -2.85
CA ILE A 196 -13.41 22.24 -2.32
C ILE A 196 -14.44 21.94 -1.22
N LYS A 197 -15.35 20.98 -1.45
CA LYS A 197 -16.34 20.58 -0.45
C LYS A 197 -15.69 20.03 0.82
N VAL A 198 -14.72 19.12 0.67
CA VAL A 198 -13.97 18.52 1.78
C VAL A 198 -13.18 19.58 2.54
N GLY A 199 -12.50 20.49 1.84
CA GLY A 199 -11.81 21.62 2.44
C GLY A 199 -12.75 22.52 3.24
N GLY A 200 -13.99 22.73 2.76
CA GLY A 200 -15.03 23.43 3.51
C GLY A 200 -15.42 22.71 4.80
N VAL A 201 -15.63 21.39 4.76
CA VAL A 201 -15.93 20.57 5.94
C VAL A 201 -14.81 20.67 6.98
N LEU A 202 -13.56 20.55 6.55
CA LEU A 202 -12.38 20.65 7.43
C LEU A 202 -12.25 22.06 8.03
N LYS A 203 -12.45 23.12 7.23
CA LYS A 203 -12.43 24.51 7.73
C LYS A 203 -13.54 24.79 8.74
N CYS A 204 -14.76 24.31 8.49
CA CYS A 204 -15.87 24.40 9.44
C CYS A 204 -15.59 23.63 10.74
N SER A 205 -14.91 22.48 10.66
CA SER A 205 -14.50 21.75 11.86
C SER A 205 -13.43 22.50 12.66
N GLU A 206 -12.52 23.24 11.99
CA GLU A 206 -11.47 24.05 12.61
C GLU A 206 -12.02 25.32 13.26
N ASN A 207 -12.90 26.04 12.57
CA ASN A 207 -13.57 27.23 13.06
C ASN A 207 -15.06 27.25 12.63
N PRO A 208 -16.01 27.26 13.58
CA PRO A 208 -17.45 27.31 13.33
C PRO A 208 -17.93 28.45 12.42
N ASP A 209 -17.19 29.57 12.33
CA ASP A 209 -17.54 30.72 11.48
C ASP A 209 -17.55 30.37 9.98
N PHE A 210 -16.85 29.30 9.59
CA PHE A 210 -16.83 28.81 8.20
C PHE A 210 -17.90 27.75 7.90
N CYS A 211 -18.75 27.42 8.87
CA CYS A 211 -19.85 26.49 8.67
C CYS A 211 -21.03 27.16 7.96
N TYR A 212 -21.66 26.46 7.02
CA TYR A 212 -22.89 26.88 6.34
C TYR A 212 -23.95 25.77 6.43
N GLU A 213 -25.20 26.12 6.14
CA GLU A 213 -26.32 25.18 6.21
C GLU A 213 -26.10 23.96 5.29
N GLY A 214 -26.31 22.76 5.82
CA GLY A 214 -26.11 21.50 5.08
C GLY A 214 -24.65 21.00 5.03
N ILE A 215 -23.67 21.74 5.58
CA ILE A 215 -22.30 21.23 5.66
C ILE A 215 -22.20 20.06 6.64
N LYS A 216 -21.46 19.01 6.25
CA LYS A 216 -21.17 17.86 7.14
C LYS A 216 -20.34 18.36 8.32
N LYS A 217 -20.84 18.19 9.54
CA LYS A 217 -20.10 18.50 10.78
C LYS A 217 -19.28 17.28 11.20
N VAL A 218 -18.00 17.51 11.49
CA VAL A 218 -17.06 16.49 11.98
C VAL A 218 -16.24 17.09 13.12
N ARG A 219 -15.70 16.24 14.00
CA ARG A 219 -14.74 16.68 15.02
C ARG A 219 -13.46 17.15 14.34
N TYR A 220 -12.87 18.25 14.80
CA TYR A 220 -11.65 18.75 14.19
C TYR A 220 -10.50 17.73 14.26
N SER A 221 -9.94 17.40 13.10
CA SER A 221 -8.70 16.64 12.92
C SER A 221 -8.10 16.99 11.57
N ARG A 222 -6.78 17.23 11.51
CA ARG A 222 -6.09 17.39 10.22
C ARG A 222 -6.10 16.06 9.47
N PRO A 223 -6.48 16.03 8.18
CA PRO A 223 -6.68 14.79 7.47
C PRO A 223 -5.36 14.08 7.16
N ILE A 224 -5.48 12.78 6.92
CA ILE A 224 -4.47 11.94 6.28
C ILE A 224 -4.78 11.91 4.78
N LEU A 225 -3.82 12.30 3.96
CA LEU A 225 -3.96 12.26 2.51
C LEU A 225 -3.46 10.91 1.98
N MET A 226 -4.30 10.22 1.21
CA MET A 226 -4.00 8.90 0.63
C MET A 226 -4.12 9.01 -0.88
N GLN A 227 -3.07 8.67 -1.62
CA GLN A 227 -3.09 8.77 -3.08
C GLN A 227 -2.09 7.80 -3.71
N HIS A 228 -2.03 7.74 -5.04
CA HIS A 228 -1.08 6.86 -5.73
C HIS A 228 0.23 7.59 -6.07
N PHE A 229 0.19 8.71 -6.79
CA PHE A 229 1.41 9.46 -7.10
C PHE A 229 1.94 10.21 -5.87
N PRO A 230 3.27 10.28 -5.68
CA PRO A 230 3.87 11.16 -4.69
C PRO A 230 3.47 12.62 -4.92
N LEU A 231 3.49 13.42 -3.85
CA LEU A 231 3.50 14.87 -3.96
C LEU A 231 4.74 15.34 -4.74
N TYR A 232 4.74 16.61 -5.11
CA TYR A 232 5.84 17.21 -5.84
C TYR A 232 7.18 17.04 -5.09
N ARG A 233 8.11 16.36 -5.75
CA ARG A 233 9.54 16.36 -5.44
C ARG A 233 10.35 16.23 -6.73
N LYS A 234 11.59 16.71 -6.73
CA LYS A 234 12.44 16.76 -7.94
C LYS A 234 12.97 15.38 -8.35
N SER A 235 13.21 14.53 -7.37
CA SER A 235 13.75 13.17 -7.51
C SER A 235 13.61 12.46 -6.17
N ASP A 236 14.15 11.24 -6.08
CA ASP A 236 14.24 10.48 -4.83
C ASP A 236 15.60 10.68 -4.13
N GLU A 237 16.39 11.68 -4.51
CA GLU A 237 17.77 11.91 -4.02
C GLU A 237 17.86 11.99 -2.48
N THR A 238 16.81 12.53 -1.84
CA THR A 238 16.68 12.70 -0.39
C THR A 238 16.28 11.41 0.34
N CYS A 239 15.84 10.38 -0.39
CA CYS A 239 15.39 9.12 0.21
C CYS A 239 16.61 8.30 0.67
N THR A 240 16.74 8.12 1.98
CA THR A 240 17.89 7.44 2.62
C THR A 240 17.56 6.07 3.20
N GLU A 241 16.30 5.66 3.16
CA GLU A 241 15.84 4.42 3.76
C GLU A 241 16.46 3.19 3.06
N PRO A 242 16.59 2.03 3.75
CA PRO A 242 17.19 0.83 3.17
C PRO A 242 16.50 0.32 1.89
N ASP A 243 15.23 0.65 1.73
CA ASP A 243 14.37 0.27 0.60
C ASP A 243 14.15 1.40 -0.43
N ALA A 244 14.92 2.49 -0.32
CA ALA A 244 14.97 3.56 -1.31
C ALA A 244 15.52 3.08 -2.66
N PRO A 245 15.23 3.79 -3.77
CA PRO A 245 15.69 3.37 -5.09
C PRO A 245 17.21 3.24 -5.17
N PRO A 246 17.76 2.39 -6.05
CA PRO A 246 19.18 2.38 -6.36
C PRO A 246 19.67 3.76 -6.83
N LEU A 247 20.93 4.11 -6.55
CA LEU A 247 21.49 5.45 -6.83
C LEU A 247 21.29 5.91 -8.29
N SER A 248 21.36 4.99 -9.26
CA SER A 248 21.19 5.29 -10.68
C SER A 248 19.79 5.81 -11.05
N ILE A 249 18.75 5.41 -10.30
CA ILE A 249 17.36 5.84 -10.50
C ILE A 249 17.01 6.93 -9.50
N ARG A 250 17.56 6.85 -8.28
CA ARG A 250 17.29 7.77 -7.18
C ARG A 250 17.52 9.24 -7.55
N ASN A 251 18.63 9.51 -8.23
CA ASN A 251 19.02 10.87 -8.63
C ASN A 251 18.41 11.32 -9.97
N LYS A 252 17.62 10.45 -10.63
CA LYS A 252 16.99 10.81 -11.89
C LYS A 252 15.88 11.84 -11.64
N PRO A 253 15.88 12.97 -12.35
CA PRO A 253 14.80 13.93 -12.23
C PRO A 253 13.45 13.32 -12.58
N PHE A 254 12.45 13.59 -11.73
CA PHE A 254 11.08 13.18 -11.94
C PHE A 254 10.44 13.95 -13.09
N ARG A 255 9.72 13.24 -13.93
CA ARG A 255 8.80 13.80 -14.91
C ARG A 255 7.50 14.10 -14.18
N LEU A 256 7.28 15.36 -13.86
CA LEU A 256 6.04 15.79 -13.19
C LEU A 256 4.81 15.38 -14.01
N LYS A 257 3.72 15.06 -13.31
CA LYS A 257 2.46 14.49 -13.84
C LYS A 257 2.57 13.04 -14.34
N ILE A 258 3.76 12.44 -14.21
CA ILE A 258 3.99 11.02 -14.50
C ILE A 258 4.58 10.35 -13.27
N ASP A 259 5.75 10.78 -12.82
CA ASP A 259 6.49 10.15 -11.72
C ASP A 259 6.09 10.74 -10.34
N ALA A 260 5.52 11.96 -10.32
CA ALA A 260 4.99 12.66 -9.15
C ALA A 260 3.98 13.74 -9.58
N LEU A 261 3.18 14.26 -8.65
CA LEU A 261 2.30 15.41 -8.92
C LEU A 261 3.09 16.67 -9.30
N SER A 262 2.43 17.59 -10.02
CA SER A 262 3.01 18.92 -10.26
C SER A 262 3.11 19.72 -8.96
N LYS A 263 3.96 20.75 -8.97
CA LYS A 263 4.10 21.65 -7.81
C LYS A 263 2.78 22.36 -7.52
N GLU A 264 2.07 22.81 -8.55
CA GLU A 264 0.80 23.53 -8.45
C GLU A 264 -0.29 22.63 -7.86
N ALA A 265 -0.37 21.37 -8.30
CA ALA A 265 -1.30 20.39 -7.75
C ALA A 265 -1.03 20.12 -6.28
N THR A 266 0.25 20.00 -5.92
CA THR A 266 0.69 19.80 -4.53
C THR A 266 0.34 21.01 -3.67
N ASP A 267 0.69 22.22 -4.10
CA ASP A 267 0.37 23.48 -3.41
C ASP A 267 -1.16 23.63 -3.22
N TYR A 268 -1.95 23.26 -4.23
CA TYR A 268 -3.41 23.26 -4.17
C TYR A 268 -3.94 22.28 -3.11
N LEU A 269 -3.47 21.02 -3.09
CA LEU A 269 -3.89 20.03 -2.10
C LEU A 269 -3.52 20.44 -0.68
N VAL A 270 -2.28 20.89 -0.48
CA VAL A 270 -1.78 21.29 0.84
C VAL A 270 -2.53 22.50 1.38
N SER A 271 -2.77 23.53 0.55
CA SER A 271 -3.50 24.72 0.96
C SER A 271 -4.97 24.45 1.30
N ARG A 272 -5.62 23.52 0.59
CA ARG A 272 -7.04 23.20 0.81
C ARG A 272 -7.29 22.22 1.94
N LEU A 273 -6.38 21.26 2.14
CA LEU A 273 -6.61 20.13 3.05
C LEU A 273 -5.75 20.19 4.32
N LYS A 274 -4.64 20.92 4.31
CA LYS A 274 -3.68 21.02 5.43
C LYS A 274 -3.36 19.63 6.05
N PRO A 275 -2.95 18.62 5.26
CA PRO A 275 -2.81 17.24 5.75
C PRO A 275 -1.73 17.12 6.82
N ARG A 276 -1.88 16.20 7.77
CA ARG A 276 -0.86 15.94 8.81
C ARG A 276 0.17 14.87 8.41
N VAL A 277 -0.19 14.01 7.46
CA VAL A 277 0.67 13.00 6.85
C VAL A 277 0.08 12.60 5.50
N VAL A 278 0.96 12.20 4.59
CA VAL A 278 0.60 11.73 3.25
C VAL A 278 1.16 10.34 3.03
N PHE A 279 0.36 9.44 2.45
CA PHE A 279 0.81 8.14 1.97
C PHE A 279 0.57 8.05 0.46
N GLY A 280 1.63 7.70 -0.27
CA GLY A 280 1.67 7.51 -1.73
C GLY A 280 2.23 6.14 -2.11
N GLY A 281 2.06 5.69 -3.36
CA GLY A 281 2.70 4.50 -3.93
C GLY A 281 3.56 4.85 -5.14
N HIS A 282 3.35 4.14 -6.25
CA HIS A 282 3.80 4.44 -7.62
C HIS A 282 5.30 4.24 -7.90
N THR A 283 6.19 4.72 -7.03
CA THR A 283 7.64 4.59 -7.27
C THR A 283 8.16 3.18 -7.02
N HIS A 284 7.33 2.29 -6.47
CA HIS A 284 7.65 0.95 -5.95
C HIS A 284 8.67 0.94 -4.80
N HIS A 285 9.27 2.09 -4.48
CA HIS A 285 10.35 2.25 -3.52
C HIS A 285 9.92 3.01 -2.27
N GLY A 286 10.59 2.72 -1.16
CA GLY A 286 10.35 3.44 0.08
C GLY A 286 11.00 4.80 0.06
N CYS A 287 10.26 5.82 0.47
CA CYS A 287 10.82 7.13 0.74
C CYS A 287 10.06 7.82 1.86
N LEU A 288 10.79 8.48 2.73
CA LEU A 288 10.26 9.39 3.73
C LEU A 288 10.69 10.81 3.37
N GLN A 289 9.73 11.62 2.93
CA GLN A 289 9.98 13.01 2.57
C GLN A 289 9.39 13.94 3.63
N HIS A 290 10.17 14.93 4.07
CA HIS A 290 9.67 16.03 4.89
C HIS A 290 9.21 17.18 4.00
N HIS A 291 8.05 17.73 4.32
CA HIS A 291 7.39 18.79 3.58
C HIS A 291 7.17 20.00 4.50
N GLU A 292 7.65 21.16 4.07
CA GLU A 292 7.46 22.44 4.77
C GLU A 292 6.76 23.43 3.82
N TYR A 293 5.53 23.83 4.16
CA TYR A 293 4.72 24.74 3.34
C TYR A 293 4.33 26.00 4.11
N ARG A 294 4.63 27.18 3.55
CA ARG A 294 4.13 28.45 4.06
C ARG A 294 2.75 28.72 3.47
N THR A 295 1.71 28.60 4.29
CA THR A 295 0.35 28.93 3.87
C THR A 295 0.10 30.42 4.08
N SER A 296 -0.58 31.07 3.14
CA SER A 296 -0.95 32.49 3.23
C SER A 296 -1.91 32.80 4.40
N GLU A 297 -2.58 31.79 4.95
CA GLU A 297 -3.51 31.90 6.08
C GLU A 297 -2.83 31.72 7.47
N SER A 298 -1.58 31.24 7.56
CA SER A 298 -0.88 31.04 8.84
C SER A 298 0.16 32.12 9.06
N SER A 299 -0.16 33.09 9.92
CA SER A 299 0.62 34.31 10.15
C SER A 299 1.91 34.15 10.96
N SER A 300 2.42 32.93 11.20
CA SER A 300 3.76 32.79 11.82
C SER A 300 4.48 31.44 11.67
N LEU A 301 3.80 30.31 11.45
CA LEU A 301 4.45 28.99 11.41
C LEU A 301 4.18 28.20 10.12
N PRO A 302 5.21 27.57 9.52
CA PRO A 302 5.03 26.72 8.36
C PRO A 302 4.26 25.44 8.71
N LEU A 303 3.45 24.97 7.76
CA LEU A 303 2.79 23.68 7.82
C LEU A 303 3.82 22.59 7.54
N ASN A 304 4.16 21.82 8.56
CA ASN A 304 5.05 20.67 8.46
C ASN A 304 4.25 19.37 8.45
N PHE A 305 4.68 18.43 7.62
CA PHE A 305 4.19 17.05 7.60
C PHE A 305 5.18 16.13 6.88
N TYR A 306 5.01 14.83 7.09
CA TYR A 306 5.76 13.80 6.38
C TYR A 306 4.93 13.17 5.26
N GLU A 307 5.61 12.75 4.21
CA GLU A 307 5.08 11.91 3.15
C GLU A 307 5.82 10.58 3.13
N TYR A 308 5.06 9.49 3.14
CA TYR A 308 5.55 8.13 3.02
C TYR A 308 5.21 7.57 1.64
N SER A 309 6.23 7.26 0.84
CA SER A 309 6.06 6.40 -0.34
C SER A 309 6.08 4.95 0.13
N VAL A 310 4.94 4.27 -0.02
CA VAL A 310 4.70 2.87 0.31
C VAL A 310 5.36 2.01 -0.77
N PRO A 311 6.32 1.13 -0.42
CA PRO A 311 6.92 0.24 -1.39
C PRO A 311 5.91 -0.75 -1.97
N SER A 312 6.23 -1.30 -3.13
CA SER A 312 5.40 -2.35 -3.72
C SER A 312 5.29 -3.58 -2.81
N PHE A 313 4.08 -4.14 -2.76
CA PHE A 313 3.75 -5.37 -2.06
C PHE A 313 4.14 -6.65 -2.83
N SER A 314 4.57 -6.50 -4.09
CA SER A 314 4.83 -7.60 -5.02
C SER A 314 6.31 -7.84 -5.28
N TRP A 315 6.74 -9.10 -5.29
CA TRP A 315 8.10 -9.46 -5.71
C TRP A 315 8.45 -9.06 -7.14
N ARG A 316 7.43 -8.81 -7.97
CA ARG A 316 7.63 -8.44 -9.37
C ARG A 316 8.28 -7.07 -9.53
N ASN A 317 7.93 -6.14 -8.65
CA ASN A 317 8.40 -4.77 -8.70
C ASN A 317 9.69 -4.60 -7.88
N ARG A 318 9.89 -5.43 -6.84
CA ARG A 318 11.11 -5.40 -6.02
C ARG A 318 11.40 -6.72 -5.29
N PRO A 319 12.68 -7.06 -5.03
CA PRO A 319 13.05 -8.32 -4.36
C PRO A 319 12.72 -8.37 -2.85
N ASP A 320 12.45 -7.22 -2.23
CA ASP A 320 12.17 -7.03 -0.81
C ASP A 320 10.88 -6.22 -0.58
N PRO A 321 9.71 -6.76 -0.97
CA PRO A 321 8.45 -6.06 -0.87
C PRO A 321 8.09 -5.75 0.58
N LYS A 322 7.30 -4.70 0.77
CA LYS A 322 6.99 -4.16 2.09
C LYS A 322 5.55 -3.68 2.19
N TYR A 323 5.16 -3.39 3.41
CA TYR A 323 3.89 -2.74 3.76
C TYR A 323 4.08 -1.82 4.97
N MET A 324 3.05 -1.07 5.33
CA MET A 324 3.06 -0.23 6.53
C MET A 324 1.94 -0.62 7.48
N LEU A 325 2.29 -0.72 8.76
CA LEU A 325 1.34 -0.72 9.86
C LEU A 325 1.34 0.67 10.48
N VAL A 326 0.17 1.30 10.54
CA VAL A 326 0.01 2.66 11.04
C VAL A 326 -0.99 2.66 12.19
N THR A 327 -0.55 3.12 13.34
CA THR A 327 -1.43 3.42 14.47
C THR A 327 -1.82 4.89 14.36
N ILE A 328 -3.12 5.18 14.48
CA ILE A 328 -3.68 6.50 14.19
C ILE A 328 -4.65 6.89 15.31
N THR A 329 -4.57 8.13 15.77
CA THR A 329 -5.60 8.80 16.58
C THR A 329 -6.04 10.09 15.89
N PRO A 330 -7.09 10.79 16.34
CA PRO A 330 -7.51 12.05 15.72
C PRO A 330 -6.41 13.13 15.69
N SER A 331 -5.48 13.11 16.63
CA SER A 331 -4.41 14.13 16.75
C SER A 331 -3.02 13.64 16.34
N SER A 332 -2.73 12.34 16.44
CA SER A 332 -1.39 11.79 16.18
C SER A 332 -1.41 10.54 15.29
N TYR A 333 -0.23 10.12 14.83
CA TYR A 333 -0.01 8.86 14.11
C TYR A 333 1.40 8.34 14.38
N SER A 334 1.59 7.04 14.19
CA SER A 334 2.91 6.40 14.22
C SER A 334 2.96 5.31 13.15
N VAL A 335 4.10 5.18 12.45
CA VAL A 335 4.27 4.30 11.28
C VAL A 335 5.37 3.29 11.55
N ASN A 336 5.09 2.01 11.27
CA ASN A 336 6.09 0.96 11.20
C ASN A 336 6.09 0.35 9.80
N LYS A 337 7.25 0.38 9.13
CA LYS A 337 7.42 -0.20 7.80
C LYS A 337 7.91 -1.64 7.94
N CYS A 338 7.06 -2.58 7.53
CA CYS A 338 7.28 -4.01 7.70
C CYS A 338 7.73 -4.65 6.39
N GLY A 339 8.66 -5.61 6.47
CA GLY A 339 9.10 -6.39 5.31
C GLY A 339 8.26 -7.63 5.08
N LEU A 340 8.21 -8.10 3.83
CA LEU A 340 7.76 -9.44 3.47
C LEU A 340 8.97 -10.37 3.28
N PRO A 341 8.77 -11.70 3.29
CA PRO A 341 9.82 -12.64 2.91
C PRO A 341 10.41 -12.27 1.54
N LYS A 342 11.74 -12.34 1.41
CA LYS A 342 12.42 -12.16 0.11
C LYS A 342 12.41 -13.49 -0.65
N GLU A 343 12.19 -13.44 -1.95
CA GLU A 343 12.20 -14.65 -2.80
C GLU A 343 13.53 -15.41 -2.68
N THR A 344 14.64 -14.67 -2.69
CA THR A 344 16.00 -15.23 -2.54
C THR A 344 16.21 -15.88 -1.17
N THR A 345 15.70 -15.26 -0.09
CA THR A 345 15.80 -15.83 1.26
C THR A 345 15.01 -17.13 1.37
N ILE A 346 13.82 -17.21 0.76
CA ILE A 346 13.04 -18.46 0.71
C ILE A 346 13.79 -19.54 -0.06
N ALA A 347 14.32 -19.21 -1.25
CA ALA A 347 15.07 -20.16 -2.07
C ALA A 347 16.31 -20.70 -1.35
N VAL A 348 17.12 -19.83 -0.74
CA VAL A 348 18.30 -20.23 0.05
C VAL A 348 17.89 -21.08 1.24
N THR A 349 16.81 -20.72 1.95
CA THR A 349 16.30 -21.50 3.08
C THR A 349 15.87 -22.90 2.64
N ALA A 350 15.14 -23.03 1.53
CA ALA A 350 14.73 -24.31 0.98
C ALA A 350 15.94 -25.19 0.65
N VAL A 351 16.97 -24.63 -0.01
CA VAL A 351 18.21 -25.35 -0.33
C VAL A 351 18.89 -25.86 0.95
N ILE A 352 19.06 -25.01 1.96
CA ILE A 352 19.68 -25.38 3.23
C ILE A 352 18.89 -26.51 3.91
N MET A 353 17.56 -26.39 4.00
CA MET A 353 16.72 -27.40 4.63
C MET A 353 16.76 -28.73 3.88
N ILE A 354 16.75 -28.73 2.54
CA ILE A 354 16.89 -29.94 1.72
C ILE A 354 18.26 -30.61 1.96
N VAL A 355 19.35 -29.83 1.99
CA VAL A 355 20.69 -30.36 2.27
C VAL A 355 20.74 -31.01 3.67
N VAL A 356 20.13 -30.38 4.67
CA VAL A 356 20.03 -30.94 6.03
C VAL A 356 19.23 -32.24 6.03
N VAL A 357 18.08 -32.28 5.35
CA VAL A 357 17.24 -33.48 5.23
C VAL A 357 18.00 -34.62 4.54
N LEU A 358 18.72 -34.33 3.45
CA LEU A 358 19.57 -35.30 2.74
C LEU A 358 20.66 -35.85 3.65
N TRP A 359 21.33 -34.98 4.40
CA TRP A 359 22.40 -35.36 5.32
C TRP A 359 21.92 -36.31 6.43
N PHE A 360 20.77 -36.02 7.06
CA PHE A 360 20.17 -36.90 8.07
C PHE A 360 19.69 -38.23 7.49
N SER A 361 19.24 -38.23 6.23
CA SER A 361 18.74 -39.43 5.55
C SER A 361 19.87 -40.36 5.11
N ILE A 362 20.97 -39.79 4.62
CA ILE A 362 22.09 -40.55 4.04
C ILE A 362 23.07 -41.02 5.13
N ARG A 363 23.26 -40.25 6.21
CA ARG A 363 24.26 -40.57 7.26
C ARG A 363 24.16 -42.04 7.74
N PRO A 364 25.19 -42.87 7.52
CA PRO A 364 25.32 -44.12 8.26
C PRO A 364 25.56 -43.76 9.73
N LYS A 365 24.99 -44.52 10.67
CA LYS A 365 25.44 -44.41 12.07
C LYS A 365 26.94 -44.67 12.05
N ARG A 366 27.77 -43.75 12.58
CA ARG A 366 29.09 -44.14 13.07
C ARG A 366 28.83 -45.24 14.10
N PHE A 367 29.27 -46.46 13.80
CA PHE A 367 29.36 -47.52 14.79
C PHE A 367 30.44 -47.12 15.81
N GLY A 368 30.16 -47.36 17.10
CA GLY A 368 31.05 -47.09 18.24
C GLY A 368 30.25 -46.41 19.36
N ARG A 369 29.96 -47.03 20.50
CA ARG A 369 30.50 -48.23 21.16
C ARG A 369 29.47 -49.32 21.32
#